data_AF-A0A4U0ZQR3-F1
#
_entry.id   AF-A0A4U0ZQR3-F1
#
_cell.length_a   1.000
_cell.length_b   1.000
_cell.length_c   1.000
_cell.angle_alpha   90.00
_cell.angle_beta   90.00
_cell.angle_gamma   90.00
#
_symmetry.space_group_name_H-M   'P 1'
#
loop_
_entity.id
_entity.type
_entity.pdbx_description
1 polymer ?
#
loop_
_entity_poly.entity_id
_entity_poly.type
_entity_poly.pdbx_seq_one_letter_code
_entity_poly.pdbx_strand_id
1 'polypeptide(L)'
;MALTGIQIFKLLPKTNCKECGVPTCLAFAMNLASGKAELDACPYVSDDARAQLAEASAPPIRPVLLGKGVRAAKTGGETVLHRHEKTFFNPSMFAGIITSDTAEADVTAKLKVWNALQYERVGLNLRPELVALKDVNGDGVAFASLAKIIAETSEFNLILMSDKAEVMEGAIKTAGFKRPLLYAATAENADTYGKLALDNNLPLAMKADSIDGLIALSDKLTGMGLKDLVIDSGAREVKQALQDQVAIRRAALKEGNRSLGFPTITFPCEMASNIATEGLIASMFVAKYGGIVVMSDLTTEVIFPLLLERLNIFTDPQRPMTVEEGIFEIGTPDENSPVLVTTNFALTYFIVSGEIEASKVSSWLLIKDAEGLSVLTAWAAGKFGGDDVGMFVKKSGIMDKVKHTEVIIPGYAAAIAGDVEEELPGWTVTVGPREAAHIAGFLKNR
;
A
#
# COMPACT_ATOMS: atom_id res chain seq x y z
N MET A 1 7.23 24.75 3.68
CA MET A 1 7.24 24.80 5.16
C MET A 1 5.81 24.60 5.64
N ALA A 2 5.59 23.71 6.62
CA ALA A 2 4.29 23.61 7.27
C ALA A 2 3.95 24.97 7.91
N LEU A 3 2.67 25.39 7.84
CA LEU A 3 2.24 26.61 8.53
C LEU A 3 2.48 26.47 10.03
N THR A 4 3.06 27.50 10.62
CA THR A 4 3.11 27.63 12.08
C THR A 4 1.70 27.73 12.64
N GLY A 5 1.48 27.28 13.88
CA GLY A 5 0.17 27.42 14.53
C GLY A 5 -0.34 28.87 14.57
N ILE A 6 0.58 29.85 14.58
CA ILE A 6 0.22 31.27 14.48
C ILE A 6 -0.34 31.62 13.09
N GLN A 7 0.26 31.11 12.01
CA GLN A 7 -0.25 31.34 10.65
C GLN A 7 -1.60 30.67 10.44
N ILE A 8 -1.79 29.45 10.96
CA ILE A 8 -3.08 28.76 10.91
C ILE A 8 -4.15 29.55 11.68
N PHE A 9 -3.83 30.03 12.88
CA PHE A 9 -4.75 30.82 13.70
C PHE A 9 -5.27 32.09 13.01
N LYS A 10 -4.46 32.72 12.13
CA LYS A 10 -4.89 33.90 11.37
C LYS A 10 -6.05 33.60 10.42
N LEU A 11 -6.11 32.38 9.90
CA LEU A 11 -7.10 31.89 8.93
C LEU A 11 -8.34 31.27 9.60
N LEU A 12 -8.29 31.00 10.91
CA LEU A 12 -9.43 30.45 11.64
C LEU A 12 -10.49 31.52 11.99
N PRO A 13 -11.73 31.12 12.28
CA PRO A 13 -12.84 32.03 12.61
C PRO A 13 -12.68 32.83 13.92
N LYS A 14 -11.73 32.43 14.79
CA LYS A 14 -11.44 33.06 16.10
C LYS A 14 -12.64 33.15 17.06
N THR A 15 -13.62 32.26 16.92
CA THR A 15 -14.82 32.20 17.76
C THR A 15 -14.56 31.60 19.15
N ASN A 16 -13.56 30.73 19.29
CA ASN A 16 -13.28 29.96 20.51
C ASN A 16 -14.50 29.20 21.06
N CYS A 17 -15.36 28.69 20.17
CA CYS A 17 -16.61 28.01 20.54
C CYS A 17 -16.42 26.62 21.20
N LYS A 18 -15.23 26.03 21.09
CA LYS A 18 -14.86 24.69 21.61
C LYS A 18 -15.55 23.50 20.95
N GLU A 19 -16.31 23.72 19.88
CA GLU A 19 -17.01 22.65 19.14
C GLU A 19 -16.06 21.68 18.42
N CYS A 20 -14.82 22.10 18.16
CA CYS A 20 -13.75 21.24 17.64
C CYS A 20 -13.04 20.39 18.72
N GLY A 21 -13.58 20.32 19.94
CA GLY A 21 -13.04 19.49 21.03
C GLY A 21 -11.82 20.07 21.76
N VAL A 22 -11.44 21.32 21.47
CA VAL A 22 -10.28 21.99 22.10
C VAL A 22 -10.63 23.37 22.67
N PRO A 23 -9.89 23.85 23.70
CA PRO A 23 -10.32 25.01 24.50
C PRO A 23 -10.36 26.35 23.76
N THR A 24 -9.55 26.52 22.72
CA THR A 24 -9.43 27.78 21.94
C THR A 24 -9.09 27.49 20.48
N CYS A 25 -9.39 28.42 19.57
CA CYS A 25 -8.97 28.35 18.18
C CYS A 25 -7.43 28.35 18.04
N LEU A 26 -6.70 28.98 18.97
CA LEU A 26 -5.23 28.91 18.98
C LEU A 26 -4.74 27.50 19.32
N ALA A 27 -5.34 26.85 20.32
CA ALA A 27 -5.04 25.45 20.64
C ALA A 27 -5.36 24.53 19.46
N PHE A 28 -6.49 24.76 18.77
CA PHE A 28 -6.83 24.04 17.54
C PHE A 28 -5.77 24.24 16.45
N ALA A 29 -5.31 25.48 16.24
CA ALA A 29 -4.28 25.80 15.27
C ALA A 29 -2.93 25.12 15.58
N MET A 30 -2.55 25.02 16.86
CA MET A 30 -1.34 24.30 17.29
C MET A 30 -1.48 22.79 17.09
N ASN A 31 -2.67 22.23 17.31
CA ASN A 31 -2.96 20.82 17.02
C ASN A 31 -2.94 20.54 15.52
N LEU A 32 -3.49 21.41 14.69
CA LEU A 32 -3.39 21.31 13.22
C LEU A 32 -1.93 21.37 12.75
N ALA A 33 -1.15 22.34 13.24
CA ALA A 33 0.27 22.49 12.87
C ALA A 33 1.13 21.27 13.27
N SER A 34 0.72 20.54 14.31
CA SER A 34 1.39 19.32 14.78
C SER A 34 0.73 18.03 14.28
N GLY A 35 -0.28 18.11 13.40
CA GLY A 35 -0.98 16.95 12.84
C GLY A 35 -1.81 16.14 13.85
N LYS A 36 -2.18 16.76 14.98
CA LYS A 36 -3.00 16.15 16.06
C LYS A 36 -4.51 16.37 15.89
N ALA A 37 -4.92 17.17 14.90
CA ALA A 37 -6.31 17.45 14.59
C ALA A 37 -6.46 17.62 13.08
N GLU A 38 -7.66 17.34 12.57
CA GLU A 38 -8.05 17.56 11.18
C GLU A 38 -8.86 18.86 11.04
N LEU A 39 -8.71 19.56 9.91
CA LEU A 39 -9.38 20.84 9.68
C LEU A 39 -10.91 20.72 9.71
N ASP A 40 -11.43 19.57 9.32
CA ASP A 40 -12.85 19.23 9.31
C ASP A 40 -13.49 19.17 10.69
N ALA A 41 -12.70 19.10 11.76
CA ALA A 41 -13.21 19.24 13.12
C ALA A 41 -13.74 20.65 13.43
N CYS A 42 -13.42 21.67 12.62
CA CYS A 42 -13.97 23.02 12.76
C CYS A 42 -15.13 23.25 11.77
N PRO A 43 -16.38 23.38 12.26
CA PRO A 43 -17.54 23.55 11.39
C PRO A 43 -17.63 24.97 10.79
N TYR A 44 -16.92 25.95 11.36
CA TYR A 44 -17.02 27.36 10.97
C TYR A 44 -15.89 27.85 10.05
N VAL A 45 -14.96 26.98 9.65
CA VAL A 45 -13.91 27.35 8.68
C VAL A 45 -14.55 27.63 7.33
N SER A 46 -14.34 28.85 6.83
CA SER A 46 -14.75 29.28 5.48
C SER A 46 -14.03 28.47 4.40
N ASP A 47 -14.67 28.28 3.26
CA ASP A 47 -14.09 27.54 2.12
C ASP A 47 -12.76 28.12 1.64
N ASP A 48 -12.60 29.45 1.62
CA ASP A 48 -11.33 30.12 1.26
C ASP A 48 -10.20 29.78 2.24
N ALA A 49 -10.47 29.87 3.55
CA ALA A 49 -9.51 29.46 4.57
C ALA A 49 -9.20 27.96 4.48
N ARG A 50 -10.20 27.13 4.13
CA ARG A 50 -10.06 25.69 3.93
C ARG A 50 -9.11 25.40 2.77
N ALA A 51 -9.27 26.10 1.65
CA ALA A 51 -8.39 26.00 0.49
C ALA A 51 -6.95 26.44 0.80
N GLN A 52 -6.77 27.60 1.44
CA GLN A 52 -5.45 28.13 1.80
C GLN A 52 -4.72 27.22 2.80
N LEU A 53 -5.43 26.73 3.82
CA LEU A 53 -4.86 25.81 4.79
C LEU A 53 -4.51 24.48 4.14
N ALA A 54 -5.39 23.91 3.31
CA ALA A 54 -5.14 22.66 2.60
C ALA A 54 -3.94 22.75 1.64
N GLU A 55 -3.76 23.89 0.96
CA GLU A 55 -2.61 24.13 0.09
C GLU A 55 -1.30 24.25 0.89
N ALA A 56 -1.34 24.95 2.01
CA ALA A 56 -0.15 25.17 2.83
C ALA A 56 0.22 23.96 3.71
N SER A 57 -0.75 23.11 4.04
CA SER A 57 -0.55 21.81 4.69
C SER A 57 -0.37 20.67 3.69
N ALA A 58 -0.46 20.93 2.37
CA ALA A 58 -0.28 19.92 1.36
C ALA A 58 1.09 19.25 1.54
N PRO A 59 1.15 17.91 1.60
CA PRO A 59 2.41 17.18 1.72
C PRO A 59 3.38 17.67 0.63
N PRO A 60 4.70 17.69 0.89
CA PRO A 60 5.66 18.19 -0.09
C PRO A 60 5.57 17.44 -1.43
N ILE A 61 5.22 16.15 -1.38
CA ILE A 61 4.82 15.36 -2.53
C ILE A 61 3.32 15.16 -2.49
N ARG A 62 2.60 15.72 -3.45
CA ARG A 62 1.15 15.67 -3.53
C ARG A 62 0.67 14.23 -3.73
N PRO A 63 -0.38 13.78 -3.02
CA PRO A 63 -1.01 12.51 -3.33
C PRO A 63 -1.87 12.63 -4.58
N VAL A 64 -1.80 11.62 -5.45
CA VAL A 64 -2.61 11.49 -6.65
C VAL A 64 -3.42 10.21 -6.55
N LEU A 65 -4.74 10.34 -6.58
CA LEU A 65 -5.64 9.20 -6.72
C LEU A 65 -5.55 8.69 -8.16
N LEU A 66 -5.72 7.40 -8.37
CA LEU A 66 -5.85 6.77 -9.68
C LEU A 66 -6.98 5.75 -9.63
N GLY A 67 -7.78 5.73 -10.69
CA GLY A 67 -8.81 4.71 -10.81
C GLY A 67 -10.09 4.97 -10.03
N LYS A 68 -11.00 3.99 -10.11
CA LYS A 68 -12.22 3.85 -9.30
C LYS A 68 -12.51 2.39 -8.98
N GLY A 69 -13.42 2.15 -8.03
CA GLY A 69 -13.85 0.81 -7.63
C GLY A 69 -12.82 0.11 -6.75
N VAL A 70 -12.84 -1.23 -6.75
CA VAL A 70 -12.09 -2.04 -5.76
C VAL A 70 -10.57 -1.96 -5.90
N ARG A 71 -10.03 -1.63 -7.09
CA ARG A 71 -8.60 -1.41 -7.31
C ARG A 71 -8.21 0.07 -7.35
N ALA A 72 -9.09 0.99 -6.97
CA ALA A 72 -8.73 2.40 -6.83
C ALA A 72 -7.59 2.53 -5.82
N ALA A 73 -6.58 3.31 -6.18
CA ALA A 73 -5.37 3.42 -5.39
C ALA A 73 -4.86 4.87 -5.39
N LYS A 74 -3.90 5.14 -4.51
CA LYS A 74 -3.27 6.45 -4.35
C LYS A 74 -1.77 6.27 -4.44
N THR A 75 -1.07 7.23 -5.03
CA THR A 75 0.39 7.32 -5.03
C THR A 75 0.83 8.73 -4.63
N GLY A 76 2.09 8.93 -4.23
CA GLY A 76 2.58 10.21 -3.72
C GLY A 76 2.21 10.42 -2.24
N GLY A 77 2.04 11.65 -1.78
CA GLY A 77 1.69 11.94 -0.37
C GLY A 77 2.81 11.71 0.63
N GLU A 78 4.03 11.53 0.13
CA GLU A 78 5.15 11.06 0.90
C GLU A 78 5.90 12.21 1.60
N THR A 79 6.49 11.92 2.78
CA THR A 79 7.10 12.96 3.63
C THR A 79 8.54 12.67 4.07
N VAL A 80 9.08 11.48 3.79
CA VAL A 80 10.41 11.05 4.26
C VAL A 80 11.24 10.42 3.15
N LEU A 81 12.57 10.46 3.30
CA LEU A 81 13.49 9.78 2.39
C LEU A 81 13.72 8.34 2.80
N HIS A 82 13.74 8.08 4.10
CA HIS A 82 14.01 6.76 4.64
C HIS A 82 12.84 6.32 5.50
N ARG A 83 12.33 5.10 5.26
CA ARG A 83 11.15 4.60 5.98
C ARG A 83 11.31 4.63 7.50
N HIS A 84 12.52 4.40 8.03
CA HIS A 84 12.77 4.44 9.48
C HIS A 84 12.65 5.84 10.11
N GLU A 85 12.65 6.93 9.31
CA GLU A 85 12.39 8.28 9.82
C GLU A 85 10.91 8.44 10.23
N LYS A 86 9.99 7.73 9.54
CA LYS A 86 8.56 7.70 9.83
C LYS A 86 7.91 6.46 9.21
N THR A 87 7.28 6.60 8.05
CA THR A 87 6.72 5.53 7.22
C THR A 87 6.61 6.03 5.78
N PHE A 88 6.52 5.11 4.82
CA PHE A 88 6.03 5.41 3.47
C PHE A 88 4.52 5.14 3.44
N PHE A 89 3.74 6.06 2.87
CA PHE A 89 2.29 6.08 3.04
C PHE A 89 1.53 5.39 1.93
N ASN A 90 1.95 5.56 0.67
CA ASN A 90 1.16 5.14 -0.48
C ASN A 90 1.97 4.16 -1.33
N PRO A 91 1.66 2.84 -1.23
CA PRO A 91 2.42 1.79 -1.90
C PRO A 91 2.53 1.97 -3.42
N SER A 92 3.69 1.59 -3.98
CA SER A 92 3.93 1.60 -5.42
C SER A 92 2.88 0.78 -6.17
N MET A 93 2.24 1.36 -7.18
CA MET A 93 1.29 0.63 -8.02
C MET A 93 2.01 -0.14 -9.13
N PHE A 94 1.48 -1.29 -9.51
CA PHE A 94 1.98 -2.07 -10.64
C PHE A 94 1.03 -2.02 -11.82
N ALA A 95 1.58 -1.80 -13.02
CA ALA A 95 0.87 -1.83 -14.28
C ALA A 95 1.46 -2.87 -15.23
N GLY A 96 0.64 -3.61 -15.97
CA GLY A 96 1.09 -4.43 -17.10
C GLY A 96 0.76 -3.76 -18.44
N ILE A 97 1.61 -3.90 -19.46
CA ILE A 97 1.37 -3.34 -20.79
C ILE A 97 0.43 -4.23 -21.63
N ILE A 98 -0.49 -3.58 -22.32
CA ILE A 98 -1.27 -4.09 -23.45
C ILE A 98 -1.14 -3.09 -24.59
N THR A 99 -0.89 -3.54 -25.83
CA THR A 99 -0.77 -2.65 -26.99
C THR A 99 -2.09 -2.56 -27.77
N SER A 100 -2.29 -1.45 -28.48
CA SER A 100 -3.54 -1.16 -29.21
C SER A 100 -3.85 -2.12 -30.36
N ASP A 101 -2.85 -2.87 -30.82
CA ASP A 101 -2.95 -3.89 -31.86
C ASP A 101 -3.19 -5.31 -31.31
N THR A 102 -3.26 -5.48 -29.98
CA THR A 102 -3.59 -6.76 -29.37
C THR A 102 -5.05 -7.13 -29.66
N ALA A 103 -5.29 -8.36 -30.11
CA ALA A 103 -6.65 -8.83 -30.37
C ALA A 103 -7.51 -8.81 -29.09
N GLU A 104 -8.76 -8.40 -29.22
CA GLU A 104 -9.71 -8.30 -28.09
C GLU A 104 -9.84 -9.60 -27.28
N ALA A 105 -9.83 -10.75 -27.94
CA ALA A 105 -9.88 -12.05 -27.28
C ALA A 105 -8.66 -12.28 -26.38
N ASP A 106 -7.47 -11.87 -26.85
CA ASP A 106 -6.21 -12.00 -26.10
C ASP A 106 -6.18 -11.02 -24.92
N VAL A 107 -6.68 -9.80 -25.10
CA VAL A 107 -6.86 -8.83 -23.99
C VAL A 107 -7.76 -9.42 -22.91
N THR A 108 -8.91 -9.97 -23.29
CA THR A 108 -9.85 -10.58 -22.33
C THR A 108 -9.23 -11.76 -21.59
N ALA A 109 -8.51 -12.63 -22.30
CA ALA A 109 -7.80 -13.75 -21.70
C ALA A 109 -6.70 -13.28 -20.73
N LYS A 110 -5.91 -12.27 -21.12
CA LYS A 110 -4.83 -11.69 -20.31
C LYS A 110 -5.37 -11.04 -19.04
N LEU A 111 -6.45 -10.26 -19.14
CA LEU A 111 -7.12 -9.65 -17.98
C LEU A 111 -7.63 -10.70 -16.99
N LYS A 112 -8.14 -11.84 -17.46
CA LYS A 112 -8.55 -12.95 -16.58
C LYS A 112 -7.37 -13.54 -15.82
N VAL A 113 -6.24 -13.78 -16.51
CA VAL A 113 -5.01 -14.28 -15.89
C VAL A 113 -4.50 -13.28 -14.85
N TRP A 114 -4.37 -12.01 -15.20
CA TRP A 114 -3.91 -10.97 -14.28
C TRP A 114 -4.87 -10.74 -13.11
N ASN A 115 -6.19 -10.92 -13.31
CA ASN A 115 -7.17 -10.81 -12.22
C ASN A 115 -7.01 -11.91 -11.17
N ALA A 116 -6.49 -13.08 -11.54
CA ALA A 116 -6.20 -14.19 -10.63
C ALA A 116 -4.93 -13.98 -9.80
N LEU A 117 -4.10 -12.97 -10.11
CA LEU A 117 -2.91 -12.60 -9.34
C LEU A 117 -3.32 -11.84 -8.06
N GLN A 118 -3.90 -12.58 -7.13
CA GLN A 118 -4.37 -12.11 -5.83
C GLN A 118 -3.80 -13.02 -4.74
N TYR A 119 -3.15 -12.42 -3.75
CA TYR A 119 -2.43 -13.15 -2.71
C TYR A 119 -2.82 -12.63 -1.33
N GLU A 120 -3.50 -13.46 -0.54
CA GLU A 120 -3.74 -13.17 0.87
C GLU A 120 -2.44 -13.30 1.66
N ARG A 121 -1.98 -12.20 2.23
CA ARG A 121 -0.78 -12.14 3.08
C ARG A 121 -1.09 -11.24 4.26
N VAL A 122 -0.88 -11.78 5.45
CA VAL A 122 -1.08 -11.06 6.70
C VAL A 122 -2.43 -10.32 6.84
N GLY A 123 -3.50 -10.92 6.31
CA GLY A 123 -4.86 -10.33 6.31
C GLY A 123 -5.08 -9.25 5.24
N LEU A 124 -4.16 -9.11 4.28
CA LEU A 124 -4.24 -8.18 3.17
C LEU A 124 -4.25 -8.94 1.84
N ASN A 125 -5.14 -8.53 0.94
CA ASN A 125 -5.14 -9.01 -0.43
C ASN A 125 -4.14 -8.21 -1.29
N LEU A 126 -3.00 -8.81 -1.60
CA LEU A 126 -1.98 -8.22 -2.46
C LEU A 126 -2.30 -8.51 -3.93
N ARG A 127 -2.39 -7.45 -4.74
CA ARG A 127 -2.72 -7.55 -6.18
C ARG A 127 -2.19 -6.36 -6.96
N PRO A 128 -1.96 -6.48 -8.28
CA PRO A 128 -1.63 -5.35 -9.16
C PRO A 128 -2.87 -4.49 -9.46
N GLU A 129 -2.67 -3.20 -9.72
CA GLU A 129 -3.76 -2.22 -9.80
C GLU A 129 -4.11 -1.78 -11.22
N LEU A 130 -3.12 -1.74 -12.12
CA LEU A 130 -3.20 -0.98 -13.37
C LEU A 130 -2.97 -1.83 -14.63
N VAL A 131 -3.56 -1.37 -15.73
CA VAL A 131 -3.24 -1.77 -17.11
C VAL A 131 -2.77 -0.54 -17.86
N ALA A 132 -1.58 -0.62 -18.46
CA ALA A 132 -1.06 0.41 -19.35
C ALA A 132 -1.42 0.06 -20.79
N LEU A 133 -2.44 0.71 -21.34
CA LEU A 133 -2.84 0.54 -22.74
C LEU A 133 -2.01 1.49 -23.60
N LYS A 134 -1.13 0.93 -24.44
CA LYS A 134 -0.18 1.66 -25.29
C LYS A 134 -0.62 1.67 -26.74
N ASP A 135 -0.85 2.86 -27.26
CA ASP A 135 -1.05 3.08 -28.68
C ASP A 135 0.26 2.83 -29.43
N VAL A 136 0.21 1.98 -30.45
CA VAL A 136 1.36 1.61 -31.29
C VAL A 136 1.15 1.90 -32.77
N ASN A 137 -0.07 2.21 -33.19
CA ASN A 137 -0.45 2.35 -34.60
C ASN A 137 -1.30 3.59 -34.90
N GLY A 138 -1.77 4.31 -33.88
CA GLY A 138 -2.64 5.47 -34.03
C GLY A 138 -4.08 5.14 -34.39
N ASP A 139 -4.50 3.89 -34.26
CA ASP A 139 -5.89 3.50 -34.48
C ASP A 139 -6.74 3.89 -33.26
N GLY A 140 -7.30 5.10 -33.30
CA GLY A 140 -8.13 5.63 -32.23
C GLY A 140 -9.40 4.81 -31.96
N VAL A 141 -9.91 4.09 -32.96
CA VAL A 141 -11.10 3.24 -32.79
C VAL A 141 -10.73 1.97 -32.03
N ALA A 142 -9.66 1.29 -32.45
CA ALA A 142 -9.16 0.11 -31.75
C ALA A 142 -8.73 0.44 -30.31
N PHE A 143 -7.97 1.53 -30.13
CA PHE A 143 -7.51 1.98 -28.81
C PHE A 143 -8.69 2.30 -27.87
N ALA A 144 -9.70 3.05 -28.34
CA ALA A 144 -10.88 3.37 -27.54
C ALA A 144 -11.73 2.13 -27.22
N SER A 145 -11.79 1.16 -28.14
CA SER A 145 -12.48 -0.12 -27.94
C SER A 145 -11.80 -0.95 -26.84
N LEU A 146 -10.48 -1.15 -26.92
CA LEU A 146 -9.74 -1.88 -25.89
C LEU A 146 -9.78 -1.17 -24.53
N ALA A 147 -9.69 0.16 -24.51
CA ALA A 147 -9.85 0.95 -23.28
C ALA A 147 -11.21 0.71 -22.62
N LYS A 148 -12.28 0.66 -23.43
CA LYS A 148 -13.64 0.36 -22.96
C LYS A 148 -13.70 -1.04 -22.33
N ILE A 149 -13.17 -2.03 -23.01
CA ILE A 149 -13.19 -3.43 -22.56
C ILE A 149 -12.48 -3.55 -21.21
N ILE A 150 -11.25 -3.03 -21.10
CA ILE A 150 -10.50 -3.04 -19.84
C ILE A 150 -11.31 -2.35 -18.73
N ALA A 151 -11.92 -1.19 -19.02
CA ALA A 151 -12.66 -0.40 -18.04
C ALA A 151 -13.99 -1.05 -17.59
N GLU A 152 -14.72 -1.71 -18.48
CA GLU A 152 -16.05 -2.26 -18.20
C GLU A 152 -16.01 -3.72 -17.72
N THR A 153 -15.06 -4.52 -18.23
CA THR A 153 -15.04 -5.98 -18.01
C THR A 153 -13.98 -6.43 -17.01
N SER A 154 -13.18 -5.50 -16.46
CA SER A 154 -12.16 -5.82 -15.47
C SER A 154 -12.18 -4.88 -14.27
N GLU A 155 -11.56 -5.33 -13.18
CA GLU A 155 -11.35 -4.50 -11.99
C GLU A 155 -10.18 -3.53 -12.12
N PHE A 156 -9.32 -3.70 -13.13
CA PHE A 156 -8.14 -2.88 -13.33
C PHE A 156 -8.49 -1.43 -13.66
N ASN A 157 -7.62 -0.53 -13.21
CA ASN A 157 -7.65 0.87 -13.66
C ASN A 157 -6.64 1.07 -14.80
N LEU A 158 -6.77 2.18 -15.54
CA LEU A 158 -6.02 2.35 -16.78
C LEU A 158 -4.98 3.47 -16.70
N ILE A 159 -3.87 3.23 -17.38
CA ILE A 159 -2.99 4.25 -17.92
C ILE A 159 -3.22 4.25 -19.44
N LEU A 160 -3.68 5.36 -19.98
CA LEU A 160 -3.87 5.53 -21.42
C LEU A 160 -2.62 6.19 -22.00
N MET A 161 -1.89 5.47 -22.85
CA MET A 161 -0.63 5.94 -23.42
C MET A 161 -0.77 6.17 -24.93
N SER A 162 -0.84 7.43 -25.35
CA SER A 162 -0.76 7.85 -26.76
C SER A 162 -0.15 9.24 -26.82
N ASP A 163 0.50 9.57 -27.93
CA ASP A 163 0.98 10.93 -28.24
C ASP A 163 -0.06 11.73 -29.05
N LYS A 164 -1.11 11.07 -29.57
CA LYS A 164 -2.17 11.68 -30.39
C LYS A 164 -3.38 12.07 -29.55
N ALA A 165 -3.70 13.36 -29.53
CA ALA A 165 -4.79 13.91 -28.72
C ALA A 165 -6.16 13.29 -29.07
N GLU A 166 -6.37 12.99 -30.34
CA GLU A 166 -7.59 12.49 -30.97
C GLU A 166 -7.84 11.03 -30.56
N VAL A 167 -6.76 10.24 -30.48
CA VAL A 167 -6.78 8.87 -29.95
C VAL A 167 -7.11 8.91 -28.45
N MET A 168 -6.46 9.81 -27.71
CA MET A 168 -6.69 10.00 -26.28
C MET A 168 -8.15 10.42 -25.98
N GLU A 169 -8.70 11.38 -26.72
CA GLU A 169 -10.10 11.82 -26.59
C GLU A 169 -11.10 10.68 -26.81
N GLY A 170 -10.85 9.82 -27.80
CA GLY A 170 -11.66 8.64 -28.07
C GLY A 170 -11.71 7.70 -26.87
N ALA A 171 -10.55 7.38 -26.29
CA ALA A 171 -10.45 6.51 -25.11
C ALA A 171 -11.00 7.16 -23.83
N ILE A 172 -10.87 8.49 -23.66
CA ILE A 172 -11.46 9.20 -22.52
C ILE A 172 -12.99 9.07 -22.56
N LYS A 173 -13.62 9.16 -23.73
CA LYS A 173 -15.08 9.00 -23.86
C LYS A 173 -15.57 7.62 -23.41
N THR A 174 -14.77 6.58 -23.59
CA THR A 174 -15.16 5.21 -23.26
C THR A 174 -14.69 4.74 -21.88
N ALA A 175 -13.54 5.21 -21.40
CA ALA A 175 -12.90 4.74 -20.16
C ALA A 175 -12.71 5.85 -19.10
N GLY A 176 -13.00 7.11 -19.41
CA GLY A 176 -12.81 8.26 -18.51
C GLY A 176 -13.57 8.14 -17.18
N PHE A 177 -14.68 7.39 -17.16
CA PHE A 177 -15.45 7.14 -15.94
C PHE A 177 -14.63 6.40 -14.86
N LYS A 178 -13.62 5.60 -15.25
CA LYS A 178 -12.66 4.94 -14.33
C LYS A 178 -11.57 5.89 -13.82
N ARG A 179 -11.53 7.14 -14.28
CA ARG A 179 -10.51 8.14 -13.92
C ARG A 179 -9.07 7.64 -14.22
N PRO A 180 -8.77 7.32 -15.49
CA PRO A 180 -7.46 6.81 -15.91
C PRO A 180 -6.35 7.87 -15.82
N LEU A 181 -5.09 7.44 -15.76
CA LEU A 181 -3.92 8.30 -15.96
C LEU A 181 -3.70 8.52 -17.45
N LEU A 182 -3.66 9.79 -17.89
CA LEU A 182 -3.27 10.15 -19.24
C LEU A 182 -1.76 10.21 -19.33
N TYR A 183 -1.17 9.53 -20.31
CA TYR A 183 0.27 9.48 -20.52
C TYR A 183 0.60 9.82 -21.99
N ALA A 184 1.37 10.86 -22.29
CA ALA A 184 1.89 11.88 -21.39
C ALA A 184 1.99 13.26 -22.05
N ALA A 185 1.94 14.30 -21.23
CA ALA A 185 2.28 15.66 -21.63
C ALA A 185 3.81 15.81 -21.75
N THR A 186 4.25 16.35 -22.88
CA THR A 186 5.62 16.75 -23.18
C THR A 186 5.66 18.26 -23.45
N ALA A 187 6.85 18.83 -23.67
CA ALA A 187 6.99 20.26 -24.00
C ALA A 187 6.17 20.66 -25.24
N GLU A 188 5.97 19.73 -26.17
CA GLU A 188 5.33 19.95 -27.48
C GLU A 188 3.80 19.93 -27.40
N ASN A 189 3.22 19.15 -26.47
CA ASN A 189 1.77 18.92 -26.41
C ASN A 189 1.12 19.32 -25.07
N ALA A 190 1.87 19.96 -24.16
CA ALA A 190 1.41 20.29 -22.81
C ALA A 190 0.09 21.08 -22.75
N ASP A 191 -0.14 22.04 -23.66
CA ASP A 191 -1.38 22.81 -23.67
C ASP A 191 -2.59 21.93 -24.01
N THR A 192 -2.42 21.07 -25.02
CA THR A 192 -3.47 20.13 -25.47
C THR A 192 -3.77 19.10 -24.40
N TYR A 193 -2.74 18.40 -23.89
CA TYR A 193 -2.91 17.35 -22.88
C TYR A 193 -3.32 17.90 -21.53
N GLY A 194 -2.80 19.07 -21.14
CA GLY A 194 -3.24 19.78 -19.94
C GLY A 194 -4.73 20.12 -20.01
N LYS A 195 -5.20 20.64 -21.14
CA LYS A 195 -6.63 20.92 -21.33
C LYS A 195 -7.47 19.64 -21.30
N LEU A 196 -7.06 18.59 -21.99
CA LEU A 196 -7.77 17.29 -21.97
C LEU A 196 -7.93 16.75 -20.54
N ALA A 197 -6.86 16.77 -19.76
CA ALA A 197 -6.87 16.33 -18.38
C ALA A 197 -7.74 17.22 -17.49
N LEU A 198 -7.67 18.55 -17.66
CA LEU A 198 -8.47 19.51 -16.88
C LEU A 198 -9.97 19.38 -17.18
N ASP A 199 -10.35 19.41 -18.46
CA ASP A 199 -11.75 19.36 -18.92
C ASP A 199 -12.46 18.07 -18.48
N ASN A 200 -11.70 16.98 -18.30
CA ASN A 200 -12.22 15.67 -17.89
C ASN A 200 -11.92 15.31 -16.42
N ASN A 201 -11.25 16.19 -15.66
CA ASN A 201 -10.82 15.94 -14.28
C ASN A 201 -10.02 14.63 -14.11
N LEU A 202 -9.02 14.43 -14.99
CA LEU A 202 -8.19 13.23 -15.04
C LEU A 202 -6.74 13.52 -14.61
N PRO A 203 -6.07 12.57 -13.94
CA PRO A 203 -4.64 12.69 -13.67
C PRO A 203 -3.82 12.63 -14.97
N LEU A 204 -2.71 13.38 -15.01
CA LEU A 204 -1.85 13.53 -16.18
C LEU A 204 -0.38 13.26 -15.84
N ALA A 205 0.26 12.37 -16.60
CA ALA A 205 1.70 12.20 -16.54
C ALA A 205 2.40 13.30 -17.37
N MET A 206 3.51 13.81 -16.85
CA MET A 206 4.40 14.74 -17.54
C MET A 206 5.76 14.09 -17.75
N LYS A 207 6.27 14.19 -18.98
CA LYS A 207 7.52 13.57 -19.42
C LYS A 207 8.46 14.61 -19.99
N ALA A 208 9.70 14.63 -19.51
CA ALA A 208 10.79 15.41 -20.10
C ALA A 208 12.11 14.64 -19.95
N ASP A 209 13.10 14.96 -20.79
CA ASP A 209 14.42 14.30 -20.79
C ASP A 209 15.42 14.94 -19.80
N SER A 210 14.95 15.84 -18.94
CA SER A 210 15.75 16.48 -17.90
C SER A 210 14.90 16.98 -16.73
N ILE A 211 15.53 17.16 -15.57
CA ILE A 211 14.89 17.73 -14.37
C ILE A 211 14.39 19.16 -14.62
N ASP A 212 15.16 19.99 -15.35
CA ASP A 212 14.73 21.35 -15.69
C ASP A 212 13.51 21.35 -16.62
N GLY A 213 13.46 20.41 -17.58
CA GLY A 213 12.30 20.20 -18.44
C GLY A 213 11.06 19.78 -17.65
N LEU A 214 11.24 18.92 -16.64
CA LEU A 214 10.16 18.52 -15.72
C LEU A 214 9.65 19.70 -14.88
N ILE A 215 10.54 20.55 -14.36
CA ILE A 215 10.15 21.75 -13.61
C ILE A 215 9.33 22.68 -14.51
N ALA A 216 9.80 22.96 -15.72
CA ALA A 216 9.10 23.83 -16.67
C ALA A 216 7.71 23.27 -17.04
N LEU A 217 7.60 21.95 -17.28
CA LEU A 217 6.31 21.31 -17.54
C LEU A 217 5.38 21.34 -16.33
N SER A 218 5.91 21.05 -15.14
CA SER A 218 5.12 21.11 -13.91
C SER A 218 4.55 22.51 -13.69
N ASP A 219 5.38 23.55 -13.80
CA ASP A 219 4.95 24.93 -13.60
C ASP A 219 3.89 25.34 -14.61
N LYS A 220 4.05 24.92 -15.88
CA LYS A 220 3.06 25.17 -16.93
C LYS A 220 1.73 24.47 -16.62
N LEU A 221 1.75 23.17 -16.36
CA LEU A 221 0.53 22.38 -16.13
C LEU A 221 -0.18 22.79 -14.82
N THR A 222 0.57 23.06 -13.76
CA THR A 222 -0.02 23.60 -12.52
C THR A 222 -0.58 25.01 -12.71
N GLY A 223 0.06 25.86 -13.52
CA GLY A 223 -0.46 27.17 -13.94
C GLY A 223 -1.77 27.09 -14.74
N MET A 224 -2.01 25.99 -15.45
CA MET A 224 -3.30 25.69 -16.09
C MET A 224 -4.38 25.21 -15.10
N GLY A 225 -4.02 25.01 -13.83
CA GLY A 225 -4.93 24.55 -12.77
C GLY A 225 -4.88 23.04 -12.52
N LEU A 226 -4.00 22.29 -13.19
CA LEU A 226 -3.83 20.86 -12.93
C LEU A 226 -3.17 20.61 -11.59
N LYS A 227 -3.70 19.62 -10.91
CA LYS A 227 -3.32 19.26 -9.54
C LYS A 227 -2.84 17.82 -9.46
N ASP A 228 -3.37 16.94 -10.28
CA ASP A 228 -3.09 15.51 -10.25
C ASP A 228 -2.05 15.15 -11.31
N LEU A 229 -0.79 15.47 -11.04
CA LEU A 229 0.33 15.23 -11.95
C LEU A 229 1.20 14.05 -11.51
N VAL A 230 1.80 13.35 -12.49
CA VAL A 230 2.76 12.24 -12.27
C VAL A 230 4.00 12.48 -13.13
N ILE A 231 5.20 12.28 -12.58
CA ILE A 231 6.48 12.56 -13.25
C ILE A 231 7.04 11.30 -13.93
N ASP A 232 7.36 11.37 -15.23
CA ASP A 232 8.33 10.49 -15.90
C ASP A 232 9.58 11.30 -16.25
N SER A 233 10.75 10.92 -15.71
CA SER A 233 12.01 11.62 -16.02
C SER A 233 12.58 11.30 -17.40
N GLY A 234 11.89 10.48 -18.19
CA GLY A 234 12.33 10.06 -19.52
C GLY A 234 13.48 9.04 -19.49
N ALA A 235 14.11 8.82 -18.34
CA ALA A 235 15.23 7.89 -18.20
C ALA A 235 14.81 6.46 -18.52
N ARG A 236 15.62 5.79 -19.35
CA ARG A 236 15.51 4.36 -19.70
C ARG A 236 16.81 3.59 -19.43
N GLU A 237 17.76 4.24 -18.77
CA GLU A 237 18.97 3.61 -18.24
C GLU A 237 18.86 3.49 -16.73
N VAL A 238 19.11 2.29 -16.18
CA VAL A 238 18.87 1.97 -14.76
C VAL A 238 19.58 2.94 -13.82
N LYS A 239 20.84 3.30 -14.13
CA LYS A 239 21.63 4.25 -13.34
C LYS A 239 20.98 5.63 -13.31
N GLN A 240 20.60 6.16 -14.46
CA GLN A 240 20.00 7.49 -14.57
C GLN A 240 18.62 7.50 -13.89
N ALA A 241 17.79 6.48 -14.14
CA ALA A 241 16.47 6.38 -13.54
C ALA A 241 16.53 6.35 -12.01
N LEU A 242 17.48 5.61 -11.41
CA LEU A 242 17.71 5.63 -9.96
C LEU A 242 18.12 7.03 -9.47
N GLN A 243 19.05 7.69 -10.17
CA GLN A 243 19.50 9.02 -9.82
C GLN A 243 18.35 10.04 -9.86
N ASP A 244 17.51 9.97 -10.89
CA ASP A 244 16.35 10.85 -11.05
C ASP A 244 15.32 10.64 -9.94
N GLN A 245 14.97 9.39 -9.61
CA GLN A 245 14.03 9.10 -8.52
C GLN A 245 14.51 9.70 -7.19
N VAL A 246 15.81 9.53 -6.88
CA VAL A 246 16.42 10.09 -5.67
C VAL A 246 16.44 11.62 -5.71
N ALA A 247 16.80 12.22 -6.85
CA ALA A 247 16.85 13.66 -7.02
C ALA A 247 15.47 14.31 -6.88
N ILE A 248 14.45 13.79 -7.57
CA ILE A 248 13.05 14.26 -7.52
C ILE A 248 12.54 14.22 -6.08
N ARG A 249 12.70 13.07 -5.40
CA ARG A 249 12.27 12.89 -4.02
C ARG A 249 12.99 13.85 -3.06
N ARG A 250 14.30 14.05 -3.22
CA ARG A 250 15.09 14.97 -2.38
C ARG A 250 14.71 16.43 -2.62
N ALA A 251 14.54 16.84 -3.87
CA ALA A 251 14.16 18.20 -4.22
C ALA A 251 12.80 18.57 -3.59
N ALA A 252 11.81 17.66 -3.68
CA ALA A 252 10.52 17.89 -3.05
C ALA A 252 10.59 17.96 -1.51
N LEU A 253 11.32 17.03 -0.87
CA LEU A 253 11.30 16.89 0.59
C LEU A 253 12.28 17.79 1.34
N LYS A 254 13.50 17.96 0.84
CA LYS A 254 14.58 18.68 1.52
C LYS A 254 14.70 20.13 1.05
N GLU A 255 14.52 20.36 -0.24
CA GLU A 255 14.64 21.71 -0.83
C GLU A 255 13.28 22.40 -0.93
N GLY A 256 12.17 21.67 -0.79
CA GLY A 256 10.82 22.20 -0.88
C GLY A 256 10.42 22.60 -2.29
N ASN A 257 11.08 22.05 -3.31
CA ASN A 257 10.77 22.28 -4.72
C ASN A 257 9.39 21.69 -5.05
N ARG A 258 8.37 22.55 -5.13
CA ARG A 258 6.99 22.15 -5.40
C ARG A 258 6.78 21.65 -6.83
N SER A 259 7.60 22.08 -7.80
CA SER A 259 7.52 21.66 -9.20
C SER A 259 7.93 20.18 -9.38
N LEU A 260 8.65 19.61 -8.42
CA LEU A 260 8.96 18.17 -8.36
C LEU A 260 8.17 17.45 -7.25
N GLY A 261 7.17 18.12 -6.67
CA GLY A 261 6.34 17.64 -5.58
C GLY A 261 5.22 16.70 -6.01
N PHE A 262 5.52 15.74 -6.89
CA PHE A 262 4.54 14.82 -7.47
C PHE A 262 5.07 13.37 -7.46
N PRO A 263 4.17 12.36 -7.43
CA PRO A 263 4.57 10.97 -7.59
C PRO A 263 5.21 10.72 -8.96
N THR A 264 5.94 9.62 -9.09
CA THR A 264 6.64 9.24 -10.32
C THR A 264 6.03 8.00 -10.96
N ILE A 265 6.21 7.87 -12.27
CA ILE A 265 5.97 6.66 -13.05
C ILE A 265 7.29 6.18 -13.66
N THR A 266 7.51 4.87 -13.67
CA THR A 266 8.77 4.24 -14.12
C THR A 266 8.47 3.08 -15.07
N PHE A 267 9.40 2.79 -15.98
CA PHE A 267 9.23 1.79 -17.04
C PHE A 267 10.39 0.78 -17.05
N PRO A 268 10.54 -0.08 -16.01
CA PRO A 268 11.53 -1.16 -16.05
C PRO A 268 11.39 -2.04 -17.30
N CYS A 269 10.19 -2.18 -17.86
CA CYS A 269 9.93 -2.87 -19.13
C CYS A 269 10.67 -2.30 -20.35
N GLU A 270 11.13 -1.04 -20.27
CA GLU A 270 11.93 -0.38 -21.29
C GLU A 270 13.43 -0.30 -20.90
N MET A 271 13.83 -0.93 -19.79
CA MET A 271 15.20 -0.96 -19.25
C MET A 271 15.80 -2.37 -19.18
N ALA A 272 14.98 -3.40 -19.39
CA ALA A 272 15.34 -4.80 -19.18
C ALA A 272 15.35 -5.60 -20.49
N SER A 273 16.21 -6.61 -20.55
CA SER A 273 16.28 -7.56 -21.68
C SER A 273 15.37 -8.79 -21.51
N ASN A 274 14.85 -9.03 -20.30
CA ASN A 274 13.94 -10.13 -19.97
C ASN A 274 13.17 -9.84 -18.68
N ILE A 275 12.13 -10.63 -18.41
CA ILE A 275 11.22 -10.42 -17.28
C ILE A 275 11.89 -10.54 -15.89
N ALA A 276 12.92 -11.37 -15.76
CA ALA A 276 13.63 -11.53 -14.49
C ALA A 276 14.46 -10.28 -14.16
N THR A 277 15.21 -9.76 -15.14
CA THR A 277 15.93 -8.48 -15.02
C THR A 277 14.94 -7.33 -14.79
N GLU A 278 13.81 -7.36 -15.47
CA GLU A 278 12.73 -6.38 -15.29
C GLU A 278 12.22 -6.38 -13.85
N GLY A 279 11.96 -7.55 -13.27
CA GLY A 279 11.58 -7.70 -11.87
C GLY A 279 12.61 -7.14 -10.89
N LEU A 280 13.91 -7.32 -11.15
CA LEU A 280 14.97 -6.74 -10.31
C LEU A 280 14.99 -5.20 -10.37
N ILE A 281 14.78 -4.63 -11.56
CA ILE A 281 14.72 -3.17 -11.73
C ILE A 281 13.43 -2.62 -11.10
N ALA A 282 12.31 -3.33 -11.23
CA ALA A 282 11.05 -2.99 -10.57
C ALA A 282 11.19 -2.96 -9.04
N SER A 283 11.85 -3.97 -8.47
CA SER A 283 12.18 -4.05 -7.03
C SER A 283 12.96 -2.82 -6.56
N MET A 284 13.97 -2.40 -7.33
CA MET A 284 14.68 -1.15 -7.06
C MET A 284 13.72 0.05 -6.99
N PHE A 285 12.75 0.18 -7.90
CA PHE A 285 11.80 1.29 -7.89
C PHE A 285 10.80 1.24 -6.74
N VAL A 286 10.40 0.05 -6.28
CA VAL A 286 9.62 -0.11 -5.03
C VAL A 286 10.39 0.47 -3.84
N ALA A 287 11.68 0.15 -3.73
CA ALA A 287 12.54 0.65 -2.65
C ALA A 287 12.99 2.12 -2.86
N LYS A 288 12.99 2.61 -4.10
CA LYS A 288 13.54 3.91 -4.52
C LYS A 288 12.48 4.77 -5.21
N TYR A 289 11.39 5.00 -4.49
CA TYR A 289 10.45 6.10 -4.69
C TYR A 289 9.57 6.04 -5.95
N GLY A 290 9.59 4.95 -6.70
CA GLY A 290 8.70 4.74 -7.84
C GLY A 290 7.24 4.68 -7.40
N GLY A 291 6.44 5.67 -7.80
CA GLY A 291 5.02 5.73 -7.46
C GLY A 291 4.15 4.76 -8.26
N ILE A 292 4.48 4.57 -9.52
CA ILE A 292 3.89 3.63 -10.47
C ILE A 292 5.03 2.91 -11.19
N VAL A 293 4.96 1.59 -11.29
CA VAL A 293 5.96 0.75 -11.96
C VAL A 293 5.27 -0.01 -13.09
N VAL A 294 5.64 0.32 -14.33
CA VAL A 294 5.06 -0.27 -15.55
C VAL A 294 5.92 -1.42 -16.03
N MET A 295 5.31 -2.59 -16.09
CA MET A 295 5.89 -3.87 -16.48
C MET A 295 5.44 -4.27 -17.88
N SER A 296 6.24 -5.07 -18.59
CA SER A 296 5.93 -5.60 -19.91
C SER A 296 4.78 -6.62 -19.83
N ASP A 297 4.77 -7.41 -18.75
CA ASP A 297 3.70 -8.35 -18.40
C ASP A 297 3.62 -8.51 -16.89
N LEU A 298 2.50 -9.02 -16.39
CA LEU A 298 2.31 -9.39 -14.99
C LEU A 298 2.32 -10.91 -14.87
N THR A 299 3.51 -11.48 -14.68
CA THR A 299 3.67 -12.92 -14.46
C THR A 299 3.75 -13.24 -12.96
N THR A 300 3.25 -14.41 -12.56
CA THR A 300 3.17 -14.85 -11.16
C THR A 300 4.53 -14.78 -10.47
N GLU A 301 5.56 -15.30 -11.13
CA GLU A 301 6.92 -15.44 -10.59
C GLU A 301 7.64 -14.11 -10.36
N VAL A 302 7.19 -13.03 -11.01
CA VAL A 302 7.74 -11.68 -10.81
C VAL A 302 6.82 -10.82 -9.94
N ILE A 303 5.50 -10.86 -10.16
CA ILE A 303 4.59 -9.97 -9.44
C ILE A 303 4.45 -10.35 -7.97
N PHE A 304 4.43 -11.64 -7.63
CA PHE A 304 4.29 -12.08 -6.24
C PHE A 304 5.42 -11.57 -5.33
N PRO A 305 6.71 -11.76 -5.65
CA PRO A 305 7.78 -11.22 -4.82
C PRO A 305 7.79 -9.69 -4.78
N LEU A 306 7.42 -8.99 -5.86
CA LEU A 306 7.30 -7.52 -5.88
C LEU A 306 6.19 -7.01 -4.97
N LEU A 307 5.03 -7.68 -4.95
CA LEU A 307 3.93 -7.36 -4.06
C LEU A 307 4.30 -7.57 -2.59
N LEU A 308 5.06 -8.63 -2.29
CA LEU A 308 5.61 -8.89 -0.95
C LEU A 308 6.66 -7.83 -0.54
N GLU A 309 7.58 -7.48 -1.43
CA GLU A 309 8.54 -6.41 -1.16
C GLU A 309 7.82 -5.09 -0.89
N ARG A 310 6.84 -4.73 -1.72
CA ARG A 310 6.00 -3.55 -1.52
C ARG A 310 5.34 -3.56 -0.16
N LEU A 311 4.71 -4.67 0.24
CA LEU A 311 4.14 -4.82 1.58
C LEU A 311 5.20 -4.50 2.64
N ASN A 312 6.35 -5.16 2.58
CA ASN A 312 7.42 -5.00 3.58
C ASN A 312 8.00 -3.58 3.66
N ILE A 313 8.23 -2.94 2.51
CA ILE A 313 8.80 -1.59 2.43
C ILE A 313 7.81 -0.54 2.96
N PHE A 314 6.52 -0.71 2.70
CA PHE A 314 5.47 0.25 3.07
C PHE A 314 4.78 -0.04 4.41
N THR A 315 5.06 -1.17 5.07
CA THR A 315 4.63 -1.40 6.46
C THR A 315 5.21 -0.32 7.38
N ASP A 316 4.39 0.24 8.27
CA ASP A 316 4.81 1.22 9.26
C ASP A 316 5.85 0.61 10.22
N PRO A 317 7.11 1.08 10.25
CA PRO A 317 8.12 0.53 11.14
C PRO A 317 7.89 0.87 12.62
N GLN A 318 6.99 1.80 12.94
CA GLN A 318 6.67 2.20 14.31
C GLN A 318 5.53 1.39 14.93
N ARG A 319 4.75 0.69 14.10
CA ARG A 319 3.55 -0.05 14.52
C ARG A 319 3.64 -1.50 14.07
N PRO A 320 3.88 -2.45 15.00
CA PRO A 320 3.81 -3.86 14.67
C PRO A 320 2.42 -4.19 14.11
N MET A 321 2.36 -5.03 13.09
CA MET A 321 1.10 -5.61 12.63
C MET A 321 0.66 -6.62 13.69
N THR A 322 -0.53 -6.44 14.25
CA THR A 322 -1.08 -7.30 15.29
C THR A 322 -2.33 -8.03 14.83
N VAL A 323 -2.60 -9.15 15.49
CA VAL A 323 -3.86 -9.88 15.44
C VAL A 323 -4.58 -9.63 16.77
N GLU A 324 -5.91 -9.71 16.77
CA GLU A 324 -6.67 -9.54 18.01
C GLU A 324 -6.41 -10.73 18.96
N GLU A 325 -6.32 -10.47 20.27
CA GLU A 325 -6.23 -11.56 21.24
C GLU A 325 -7.52 -12.38 21.23
N GLY A 326 -7.41 -13.71 21.26
CA GLY A 326 -8.58 -14.57 21.24
C GLY A 326 -8.30 -16.00 20.79
N ILE A 327 -9.38 -16.72 20.49
CA ILE A 327 -9.36 -18.10 20.01
C ILE A 327 -9.68 -18.10 18.52
N PHE A 328 -8.78 -18.65 17.71
CA PHE A 328 -8.93 -18.74 16.26
C PHE A 328 -9.11 -20.20 15.84
N GLU A 329 -10.05 -20.40 14.92
CA GLU A 329 -10.36 -21.69 14.29
C GLU A 329 -9.49 -21.87 13.07
N ILE A 330 -8.59 -22.86 13.10
CA ILE A 330 -7.78 -23.22 11.94
C ILE A 330 -8.31 -24.54 11.36
N GLY A 331 -8.87 -24.47 10.15
CA GLY A 331 -9.62 -25.58 9.56
C GLY A 331 -11.04 -25.67 10.14
N THR A 332 -11.44 -26.87 10.57
CA THR A 332 -12.74 -27.11 11.21
C THR A 332 -12.52 -27.87 12.53
N PRO A 333 -11.95 -27.22 13.55
CA PRO A 333 -11.61 -27.90 14.80
C PRO A 333 -12.87 -28.33 15.54
N ASP A 334 -12.76 -29.46 16.23
CA ASP A 334 -13.78 -30.05 17.09
C ASP A 334 -13.30 -30.11 18.55
N GLU A 335 -14.09 -30.79 19.38
CA GLU A 335 -13.85 -30.95 20.81
C GLU A 335 -12.60 -31.79 21.18
N ASN A 336 -11.99 -32.48 20.20
CA ASN A 336 -10.79 -33.29 20.39
C ASN A 336 -9.56 -32.67 19.70
N SER A 337 -9.74 -31.51 19.05
CA SER A 337 -8.71 -30.88 18.24
C SER A 337 -7.63 -30.21 19.10
N PRO A 338 -6.35 -30.26 18.70
CA PRO A 338 -5.26 -29.69 19.49
C PRO A 338 -5.44 -28.20 19.79
N VAL A 339 -4.96 -27.79 20.97
CA VAL A 339 -4.94 -26.39 21.41
C VAL A 339 -3.49 -25.90 21.41
N LEU A 340 -3.19 -24.90 20.60
CA LEU A 340 -1.87 -24.26 20.53
C LEU A 340 -1.97 -22.82 21.00
N VAL A 341 -0.92 -22.28 21.61
CA VAL A 341 -0.82 -20.85 21.96
C VAL A 341 0.36 -20.17 21.26
N THR A 342 0.17 -18.93 20.82
CA THR A 342 1.22 -18.07 20.26
C THR A 342 0.97 -16.60 20.58
N THR A 343 1.84 -15.69 20.13
CA THR A 343 1.69 -14.25 20.32
C THR A 343 0.82 -13.60 19.24
N ASN A 344 0.33 -12.40 19.54
CA ASN A 344 -0.44 -11.59 18.61
C ASN A 344 0.35 -10.83 17.55
N PHE A 345 1.66 -11.08 17.41
CA PHE A 345 2.40 -10.52 16.29
C PHE A 345 1.94 -11.17 14.98
N ALA A 346 1.46 -10.37 14.02
CA ALA A 346 0.82 -10.90 12.81
C ALA A 346 1.72 -11.89 12.06
N LEU A 347 3.01 -11.58 11.88
CA LEU A 347 3.92 -12.53 11.22
C LEU A 347 4.00 -13.87 11.97
N THR A 348 4.10 -13.84 13.30
CA THR A 348 4.09 -15.06 14.11
C THR A 348 2.77 -15.82 13.94
N TYR A 349 1.62 -15.14 14.03
CA TYR A 349 0.31 -15.75 13.81
C TYR A 349 0.22 -16.44 12.45
N PHE A 350 0.47 -15.71 11.36
CA PHE A 350 0.27 -16.23 10.00
C PHE A 350 1.25 -17.35 9.64
N ILE A 351 2.46 -17.35 10.20
CA ILE A 351 3.40 -18.47 10.05
C ILE A 351 2.85 -19.69 10.81
N VAL A 352 2.41 -19.54 12.05
CA VAL A 352 1.89 -20.67 12.86
C VAL A 352 0.60 -21.22 12.24
N SER A 353 -0.37 -20.35 11.91
CA SER A 353 -1.65 -20.77 11.33
C SER A 353 -1.45 -21.44 9.98
N GLY A 354 -0.58 -20.91 9.11
CA GLY A 354 -0.27 -21.51 7.82
C GLY A 354 0.33 -22.92 7.93
N GLU A 355 1.19 -23.16 8.93
CA GLU A 355 1.77 -24.48 9.17
C GLU A 355 0.76 -25.46 9.79
N ILE A 356 -0.18 -24.96 10.62
CA ILE A 356 -1.32 -25.76 11.09
C ILE A 356 -2.21 -26.14 9.89
N GLU A 357 -2.55 -25.21 9.00
CA GLU A 357 -3.34 -25.51 7.79
C GLU A 357 -2.61 -26.52 6.89
N ALA A 358 -1.31 -26.35 6.66
CA ALA A 358 -0.50 -27.26 5.87
C ALA A 358 -0.41 -28.67 6.49
N SER A 359 -0.56 -28.77 7.82
CA SER A 359 -0.63 -30.05 8.53
C SER A 359 -1.90 -30.85 8.20
N LYS A 360 -2.99 -30.17 7.79
CA LYS A 360 -4.35 -30.72 7.66
C LYS A 360 -4.93 -31.27 8.97
N VAL A 361 -4.36 -30.91 10.12
CA VAL A 361 -4.89 -31.18 11.45
C VAL A 361 -5.60 -29.92 11.93
N SER A 362 -6.94 -29.95 11.93
CA SER A 362 -7.72 -28.82 12.45
C SER A 362 -7.38 -28.57 13.91
N SER A 363 -7.16 -27.32 14.29
CA SER A 363 -6.67 -26.96 15.62
C SER A 363 -7.27 -25.64 16.10
N TRP A 364 -7.32 -25.49 17.42
CA TRP A 364 -7.61 -24.23 18.08
C TRP A 364 -6.31 -23.47 18.32
N LEU A 365 -6.20 -22.24 17.80
CA LEU A 365 -5.03 -21.39 17.98
C LEU A 365 -5.36 -20.20 18.87
N LEU A 366 -4.78 -20.17 20.07
CA LEU A 366 -4.92 -19.11 21.05
C LEU A 366 -3.87 -18.03 20.79
N ILE A 367 -4.34 -16.81 20.60
CA ILE A 367 -3.51 -15.63 20.30
C ILE A 367 -3.46 -14.77 21.54
N LYS A 368 -2.32 -14.74 22.23
CA LYS A 368 -2.11 -13.92 23.43
C LYS A 368 -1.54 -12.56 23.05
N ASP A 369 -2.11 -11.48 23.57
CA ASP A 369 -1.60 -10.12 23.35
C ASP A 369 -0.23 -9.95 24.01
N ALA A 370 0.79 -9.81 23.17
CA ALA A 370 2.16 -9.57 23.57
C ALA A 370 2.66 -8.25 22.99
N GLU A 371 1.77 -7.25 22.86
CA GLU A 371 2.06 -5.93 22.31
C GLU A 371 2.61 -6.00 20.86
N GLY A 372 2.21 -7.03 20.12
CA GLY A 372 2.68 -7.28 18.75
C GLY A 372 4.13 -7.75 18.65
N LEU A 373 4.69 -8.31 19.73
CA LEU A 373 6.04 -8.87 19.74
C LEU A 373 6.04 -10.35 19.33
N SER A 374 7.11 -10.78 18.65
CA SER A 374 7.35 -12.20 18.35
C SER A 374 7.52 -13.01 19.63
N VAL A 375 7.31 -14.32 19.60
CA VAL A 375 7.41 -15.22 20.79
C VAL A 375 8.68 -14.97 21.61
N LEU A 376 9.86 -14.99 20.99
CA LEU A 376 11.13 -14.83 21.70
C LEU A 376 11.30 -13.41 22.26
N THR A 377 10.90 -12.39 21.49
CA THR A 377 10.98 -11.00 21.93
C THR A 377 10.04 -10.74 23.11
N ALA A 378 8.81 -11.25 23.02
CA ALA A 378 7.80 -11.12 24.06
C ALA A 378 8.23 -11.83 25.34
N TRP A 379 8.73 -13.07 25.23
CA TRP A 379 9.25 -13.80 26.38
C TRP A 379 10.41 -13.06 27.05
N ALA A 380 11.40 -12.60 26.27
CA ALA A 380 12.54 -11.85 26.79
C ALA A 380 12.14 -10.51 27.45
N ALA A 381 11.05 -9.89 26.98
CA ALA A 381 10.48 -8.67 27.54
C ALA A 381 9.53 -8.91 28.72
N GLY A 382 9.29 -10.17 29.12
CA GLY A 382 8.32 -10.51 30.18
C GLY A 382 6.86 -10.29 29.77
N LYS A 383 6.58 -10.21 28.46
CA LYS A 383 5.24 -10.04 27.87
C LYS A 383 4.63 -11.35 27.38
N PHE A 384 5.32 -12.47 27.59
CA PHE A 384 4.86 -13.83 27.31
C PHE A 384 5.40 -14.76 28.41
N GLY A 385 5.08 -14.43 29.67
CA GLY A 385 5.37 -15.23 30.85
C GLY A 385 4.37 -16.37 31.04
N GLY A 386 4.72 -17.37 31.85
CA GLY A 386 3.84 -18.51 32.07
C GLY A 386 2.60 -18.19 32.89
N ASP A 387 2.71 -17.24 33.83
CA ASP A 387 1.60 -16.65 34.58
C ASP A 387 0.58 -15.99 33.64
N ASP A 388 1.06 -15.11 32.77
CA ASP A 388 0.25 -14.41 31.77
C ASP A 388 -0.42 -15.39 30.79
N VAL A 389 0.33 -16.34 30.25
CA VAL A 389 -0.17 -17.33 29.27
C VAL A 389 -1.18 -18.27 29.93
N GLY A 390 -0.87 -18.80 31.12
CA GLY A 390 -1.78 -19.67 31.86
C GLY A 390 -3.09 -18.95 32.20
N MET A 391 -3.02 -17.70 32.68
CA MET A 391 -4.19 -16.89 32.96
C MET A 391 -5.03 -16.61 31.71
N PHE A 392 -4.39 -16.33 30.57
CA PHE A 392 -5.07 -16.16 29.29
C PHE A 392 -5.81 -17.43 28.87
N VAL A 393 -5.15 -18.59 28.85
CA VAL A 393 -5.78 -19.88 28.50
C VAL A 393 -7.01 -20.12 29.37
N LYS A 394 -6.88 -19.92 30.69
CA LYS A 394 -7.96 -20.09 31.66
C LYS A 394 -9.18 -19.18 31.41
N LYS A 395 -8.95 -17.94 30.96
CA LYS A 395 -10.00 -16.94 30.73
C LYS A 395 -10.52 -16.91 29.29
N SER A 396 -9.83 -17.55 28.35
CA SER A 396 -10.12 -17.48 26.91
C SER A 396 -11.47 -18.08 26.51
N GLY A 397 -12.04 -18.96 27.34
CA GLY A 397 -13.24 -19.74 27.01
C GLY A 397 -12.95 -21.03 26.24
N ILE A 398 -11.68 -21.43 26.10
CA ILE A 398 -11.31 -22.64 25.35
C ILE A 398 -11.92 -23.92 25.92
N MET A 399 -12.17 -23.98 27.23
CA MET A 399 -12.81 -25.13 27.89
C MET A 399 -14.25 -25.39 27.43
N ASP A 400 -14.92 -24.41 26.84
CA ASP A 400 -16.25 -24.59 26.25
C ASP A 400 -16.16 -25.24 24.85
N LYS A 401 -14.95 -25.35 24.29
CA LYS A 401 -14.68 -25.81 22.92
C LYS A 401 -13.97 -27.16 22.85
N VAL A 402 -13.30 -27.62 23.92
CA VAL A 402 -12.55 -28.88 23.97
C VAL A 402 -12.92 -29.76 25.16
N LYS A 403 -12.71 -31.08 25.03
CA LYS A 403 -12.93 -32.09 26.08
C LYS A 403 -11.67 -32.50 26.85
N HIS A 404 -10.50 -31.99 26.46
CA HIS A 404 -9.22 -32.31 27.06
C HIS A 404 -8.58 -31.08 27.70
N THR A 405 -7.62 -31.30 28.59
CA THR A 405 -6.85 -30.25 29.28
C THR A 405 -5.40 -30.33 28.83
N GLU A 406 -5.15 -29.98 27.57
CA GLU A 406 -3.79 -29.90 27.03
C GLU A 406 -3.62 -28.61 26.25
N VAL A 407 -2.49 -27.93 26.45
CA VAL A 407 -2.07 -26.77 25.66
C VAL A 407 -0.65 -26.97 25.14
N ILE A 408 -0.45 -26.66 23.85
CA ILE A 408 0.86 -26.72 23.20
C ILE A 408 1.47 -25.31 23.20
N ILE A 409 2.62 -25.16 23.84
CA ILE A 409 3.37 -23.90 23.87
C ILE A 409 4.50 -23.89 22.82
N PRO A 410 4.95 -22.71 22.35
CA PRO A 410 6.08 -22.63 21.42
C PRO A 410 7.37 -23.18 22.04
N GLY A 411 8.18 -23.92 21.26
CA GLY A 411 9.40 -24.55 21.77
C GLY A 411 10.47 -23.56 22.24
N TYR A 412 10.48 -22.34 21.71
CA TYR A 412 11.36 -21.26 22.19
C TYR A 412 10.93 -20.70 23.56
N ALA A 413 9.67 -20.90 23.94
CA ALA A 413 9.13 -20.53 25.24
C ALA A 413 9.09 -21.71 26.21
N ALA A 414 9.79 -22.83 25.95
CA ALA A 414 9.76 -24.02 26.80
C ALA A 414 10.03 -23.76 28.30
N ALA A 415 10.79 -22.71 28.61
CA ALA A 415 11.08 -22.30 29.98
C ALA A 415 9.83 -21.89 30.79
N ILE A 416 8.73 -21.48 30.14
CA ILE A 416 7.49 -21.08 30.83
C ILE A 416 6.60 -22.26 31.22
N ALA A 417 6.94 -23.50 30.81
CA ALA A 417 6.06 -24.65 30.95
C ALA A 417 5.63 -24.89 32.41
N GLY A 418 6.57 -24.83 33.37
CA GLY A 418 6.27 -25.03 34.79
C GLY A 418 5.32 -23.96 35.34
N ASP A 419 5.58 -22.68 35.04
CA ASP A 419 4.72 -21.57 35.46
C ASP A 419 3.31 -21.67 34.85
N VAL A 420 3.18 -22.14 33.60
CA VAL A 420 1.87 -22.40 32.97
C VAL A 420 1.14 -23.55 33.67
N GLU A 421 1.85 -24.63 34.03
CA GLU A 421 1.26 -25.77 34.78
C GLU A 421 0.78 -25.35 36.18
N GLU A 422 1.48 -24.43 36.85
CA GLU A 422 1.06 -23.88 38.14
C GLU A 422 -0.25 -23.06 38.02
N GLU A 423 -0.41 -22.27 36.96
CA GLU A 423 -1.64 -21.50 36.70
C GLU A 423 -2.82 -22.35 36.19
N LEU A 424 -2.51 -23.47 35.54
CA LEU A 424 -3.46 -24.43 34.99
C LEU A 424 -3.38 -25.81 35.66
N PRO A 425 -3.73 -25.96 36.96
CA PRO A 425 -3.67 -27.25 37.63
C PRO A 425 -4.47 -28.33 36.90
N GLY A 426 -3.81 -29.46 36.61
CA GLY A 426 -4.41 -30.60 35.91
C GLY A 426 -4.40 -30.50 34.37
N TRP A 427 -3.79 -29.46 33.81
CA TRP A 427 -3.49 -29.40 32.38
C TRP A 427 -2.14 -30.04 32.07
N THR A 428 -2.04 -30.66 30.91
CA THR A 428 -0.78 -31.07 30.29
C THR A 428 -0.25 -29.90 29.47
N VAL A 429 0.96 -29.41 29.79
CA VAL A 429 1.64 -28.39 28.97
C VAL A 429 2.66 -29.07 28.07
N THR A 430 2.33 -29.17 26.78
CA THR A 430 3.23 -29.79 25.82
C THR A 430 4.11 -28.75 25.13
N VAL A 431 5.43 -28.96 25.17
CA VAL A 431 6.39 -28.13 24.44
C VAL A 431 6.39 -28.51 22.97
N GLY A 432 5.91 -27.59 22.12
CA GLY A 432 5.94 -27.74 20.68
C GLY A 432 7.34 -27.51 20.07
N PRO A 433 7.45 -27.53 18.73
CA PRO A 433 8.71 -27.25 18.06
C PRO A 433 9.16 -25.79 18.25
N ARG A 434 10.46 -25.55 18.13
CA ARG A 434 11.05 -24.20 18.14
C ARG A 434 10.70 -23.41 16.87
N GLU A 435 10.72 -24.08 15.73
CA GLU A 435 10.42 -23.49 14.43
C GLU A 435 9.04 -23.92 13.93
N ALA A 436 8.28 -22.98 13.40
CA ALA A 436 6.91 -23.23 12.94
C ALA A 436 6.85 -24.26 11.80
N ALA A 437 7.87 -24.33 10.94
CA ALA A 437 7.97 -25.30 9.84
C ALA A 437 7.90 -26.76 10.30
N HIS A 438 8.13 -27.04 11.59
CA HIS A 438 8.02 -28.38 12.17
C HIS A 438 6.65 -28.66 12.79
N ILE A 439 5.75 -27.68 12.88
CA ILE A 439 4.40 -27.85 13.43
C ILE A 439 3.63 -28.90 12.62
N ALA A 440 3.73 -28.87 11.30
CA ALA A 440 2.99 -29.80 10.46
C ALA A 440 3.37 -31.27 10.72
N GLY A 441 4.66 -31.56 10.89
CA GLY A 441 5.14 -32.89 11.26
C GLY A 441 4.82 -33.25 12.70
N PHE A 442 4.93 -32.29 13.61
CA PHE A 442 4.60 -32.46 15.03
C PHE A 442 3.14 -32.85 15.21
N LEU A 443 2.18 -32.12 14.63
CA LEU A 443 0.74 -32.38 14.78
C LEU A 443 0.31 -33.72 14.18
N LYS A 444 0.90 -34.14 13.04
CA LYS A 444 0.57 -35.42 12.39
C LYS A 444 1.00 -36.65 13.16
N ASN A 445 2.01 -36.52 14.03
CA ASN A 445 2.60 -37.64 14.76
C ASN A 445 1.98 -37.82 16.16
N ARG A 446 0.88 -37.13 16.45
CA ARG A 446 0.21 -37.14 17.76
C ARG A 446 -0.97 -38.09 17.80
#